data_AF-A0A929E8I0-F1
#
_entry.id   AF-A0A929E8I0-F1
#
_cell.length_a   1.000
_cell.length_b   1.000
_cell.length_c   1.000
_cell.angle_alpha   90.00
_cell.angle_beta   90.00
_cell.angle_gamma   90.00
#
_symmetry.space_group_name_H-M   'P 1'
#
loop_
_entity.id
_entity.type
_entity.pdbx_description
1 polymer ?
#
loop_
_entity_poly.entity_id
_entity_poly.type
_entity_poly.pdbx_seq_one_letter_code
_entity_poly.pdbx_strand_id
1 'polypeptide(L)'
;PTPPNIFRLYEEHIGPLTPMIAEALGDAEDTYPEQWIAQGFRIAVEKNVRNWRYIAAILRRWQERGYDVRENRRDSEKSGQQYANWEDD
;
A
#
# COMPACT_ATOMS: atom_id res chain seq x y z
N PRO A 1 9.93 -9.51 20.10
CA PRO A 1 9.49 -8.34 19.30
C PRO A 1 7.99 -8.42 19.01
N THR A 2 7.21 -7.52 19.60
CA THR A 2 5.82 -7.32 19.20
C THR A 2 5.80 -6.89 17.73
N PRO A 3 4.88 -7.40 16.91
CA PRO A 3 4.72 -6.88 15.56
C PRO A 3 4.51 -5.36 15.60
N PRO A 4 5.09 -4.60 14.66
CA PRO A 4 4.91 -3.15 14.62
C PRO A 4 3.43 -2.86 14.32
N ASN A 5 2.79 -2.14 15.24
CA ASN A 5 1.42 -1.68 15.08
C ASN A 5 1.29 -0.78 13.83
N ILE A 6 0.15 -0.82 13.15
CA ILE A 6 -0.15 -0.05 11.93
C ILE A 6 0.18 1.46 12.07
N PHE A 7 -0.04 2.04 13.25
CA PHE A 7 0.29 3.45 13.53
C PHE A 7 1.80 3.71 13.39
N ARG A 8 2.63 2.80 13.90
CA ARG A 8 4.09 2.91 13.82
C ARG A 8 4.59 2.77 12.39
N LEU A 9 4.04 1.81 11.63
CA LEU A 9 4.38 1.64 10.21
C LEU A 9 4.02 2.90 9.40
N TYR A 10 2.92 3.56 9.76
CA TYR A 10 2.52 4.82 9.15
C TYR A 10 3.50 5.94 9.44
N GLU A 11 3.80 6.19 10.71
CA GLU A 11 4.70 7.27 11.11
C GLU A 11 6.13 7.09 10.56
N GLU A 12 6.63 5.85 10.53
CA GLU A 12 7.98 5.54 10.06
C GLU A 12 8.15 5.74 8.56
N HIS A 13 7.10 5.50 7.76
CA HIS A 13 7.23 5.45 6.30
C HIS A 13 6.48 6.57 5.55
N ILE A 14 5.48 7.19 6.16
CA ILE A 14 4.58 8.15 5.48
C ILE A 14 4.74 9.56 6.03
N GLY A 15 4.54 9.75 7.34
CA GLY A 15 4.59 11.08 7.95
C GLY A 15 3.68 11.22 9.17
N PRO A 16 3.32 12.45 9.56
CA PRO A 16 2.64 12.72 10.82
C PRO A 16 1.26 12.07 10.88
N LEU A 17 0.98 11.39 11.99
CA LEU A 17 -0.31 10.78 12.27
C LEU A 17 -1.33 11.87 12.65
N THR A 18 -2.23 12.19 11.73
CA THR A 18 -3.37 13.09 12.01
C THR A 18 -4.55 12.29 12.58
N PRO A 19 -5.47 12.91 13.36
CA PRO A 19 -6.62 12.20 13.92
C PRO A 19 -7.46 11.45 12.88
N MET A 20 -7.70 12.09 11.72
CA MET A 20 -8.47 11.48 10.62
C MET A 20 -7.78 10.25 10.03
N ILE A 21 -6.44 10.26 9.97
CA ILE A 21 -5.69 9.08 9.55
C ILE A 21 -5.71 8.02 10.65
N ALA A 22 -5.58 8.41 11.92
CA ALA A 22 -5.61 7.47 13.03
C ALA A 22 -6.92 6.67 13.08
N GLU A 23 -8.06 7.32 12.87
CA GLU A 23 -9.35 6.63 12.72
C GLU A 23 -9.31 5.63 11.56
N ALA A 24 -8.85 6.05 10.38
CA ALA A 24 -8.77 5.17 9.21
C ALA A 24 -7.80 3.98 9.37
N LEU A 25 -6.71 4.16 10.13
CA LEU A 25 -5.78 3.08 10.45
C LEU A 25 -6.40 2.10 11.47
N GLY A 26 -7.14 2.59 12.46
CA GLY A 26 -7.88 1.75 13.40
C GLY A 26 -8.92 0.88 12.69
N ASP A 27 -9.75 1.48 11.82
CA ASP A 27 -10.72 0.74 11.02
C ASP A 27 -10.06 -0.35 10.17
N ALA A 28 -8.87 -0.07 9.63
CA ALA A 28 -8.11 -1.04 8.85
C ALA A 28 -7.52 -2.17 9.71
N GLU A 29 -7.05 -1.87 10.93
CA GLU A 29 -6.58 -2.87 11.90
C GLU A 29 -7.68 -3.85 12.28
N ASP A 30 -8.92 -3.36 12.43
CA ASP A 30 -10.09 -4.20 12.72
C ASP A 30 -10.59 -4.99 11.50
N THR A 31 -10.42 -4.44 10.30
CA THR A 31 -10.95 -5.04 9.05
C THR A 31 -10.00 -6.06 8.43
N TYR A 32 -8.70 -5.80 8.47
CA TYR A 32 -7.70 -6.56 7.71
C TYR A 32 -6.73 -7.31 8.62
N PRO A 33 -6.32 -8.53 8.25
CA PRO A 33 -5.25 -9.22 8.95
C PRO A 33 -3.95 -8.40 8.97
N GLU A 34 -3.24 -8.41 10.10
CA GLU A 34 -1.96 -7.70 10.27
C GLU A 34 -0.96 -7.98 9.15
N GLN A 35 -0.91 -9.23 8.68
CA GLN A 35 -0.02 -9.64 7.58
C GLN A 35 -0.33 -8.90 6.27
N TRP A 36 -1.60 -8.56 6.00
CA TRP A 36 -1.98 -7.77 4.83
C TRP A 36 -1.50 -6.34 5.01
N ILE A 37 -1.80 -5.74 6.16
CA ILE A 37 -1.38 -4.37 6.48
C ILE A 37 0.13 -4.22 6.27
N ALA A 38 0.94 -5.09 6.89
CA ALA A 38 2.39 -5.07 6.75
C ALA A 38 2.86 -5.17 5.28
N GLN A 39 2.26 -6.06 4.47
CA GLN A 39 2.61 -6.14 3.05
C GLN A 39 2.14 -4.94 2.24
N GLY A 40 0.98 -4.36 2.55
CA GLY A 40 0.48 -3.14 1.89
C GLY A 40 1.44 -1.96 2.09
N PHE A 41 1.91 -1.77 3.33
CA PHE A 41 2.95 -0.79 3.65
C PHE A 41 4.26 -1.06 2.89
N ARG A 42 4.73 -2.31 2.89
CA ARG A 42 5.94 -2.69 2.16
C ARG A 42 5.85 -2.34 0.67
N ILE A 43 4.74 -2.69 0.01
CA ILE A 43 4.53 -2.38 -1.40
C ILE A 43 4.52 -0.87 -1.63
N ALA A 44 3.86 -0.09 -0.76
CA ALA A 44 3.84 1.36 -0.85
C ALA A 44 5.25 1.99 -0.75
N VAL A 45 6.09 1.47 0.14
CA VAL A 45 7.49 1.88 0.30
C VAL A 45 8.32 1.50 -0.93
N GLU A 46 8.22 0.24 -1.40
CA GLU A 46 8.96 -0.26 -2.57
C GLU A 46 8.59 0.50 -3.85
N LYS A 47 7.31 0.90 -4.00
CA LYS A 47 6.84 1.72 -5.12
C LYS A 47 7.12 3.22 -4.95
N ASN A 48 7.63 3.63 -3.80
CA ASN A 48 7.77 5.03 -3.42
C ASN A 48 6.45 5.83 -3.45
N VAL A 49 5.30 5.15 -3.32
CA VAL A 49 3.96 5.74 -3.26
C VAL A 49 3.46 5.65 -1.82
N ARG A 50 4.14 6.38 -0.92
CA ARG A 50 3.97 6.29 0.53
C ARG A 50 2.80 7.15 1.00
N ASN A 51 1.58 6.77 0.63
CA ASN A 51 0.37 7.44 1.11
C ASN A 51 -0.70 6.42 1.51
N TRP A 52 -1.52 6.78 2.51
CA TRP A 52 -2.55 5.89 3.03
C TRP A 52 -3.54 5.43 1.97
N ARG A 53 -3.93 6.32 1.05
CA ARG A 53 -4.90 6.00 -0.01
C ARG A 53 -4.43 4.86 -0.90
N TYR A 54 -3.13 4.80 -1.18
CA TYR A 54 -2.53 3.74 -1.97
C TYR A 54 -2.52 2.41 -1.20
N ILE A 55 -2.14 2.44 0.08
CA ILE A 55 -2.17 1.25 0.94
C ILE A 55 -3.60 0.72 1.09
N ALA A 56 -4.57 1.58 1.37
CA ALA A 56 -5.98 1.23 1.49
C ALA A 56 -6.51 0.60 0.17
N ALA A 57 -6.06 1.09 -0.99
CA ALA A 57 -6.43 0.50 -2.27
C ALA A 57 -5.88 -0.93 -2.46
N ILE A 58 -4.64 -1.19 -2.00
CA ILE A 58 -4.05 -2.54 -2.00
C ILE A 58 -4.87 -3.47 -1.11
N LEU A 59 -5.16 -3.04 0.13
CA LEU A 59 -5.92 -3.83 1.10
C LEU A 59 -7.31 -4.18 0.59
N ARG A 60 -8.01 -3.18 0.02
CA ARG A 60 -9.33 -3.37 -0.61
C ARG A 60 -9.26 -4.36 -1.78
N ARG A 61 -8.25 -4.26 -2.64
CA ARG A 61 -8.08 -5.18 -3.77
C ARG A 61 -7.90 -6.63 -3.29
N TRP A 62 -7.11 -6.85 -2.23
CA TRP A 62 -6.95 -8.18 -1.63
C TRP A 62 -8.24 -8.69 -0.98
N GLN A 63 -9.07 -7.80 -0.41
CA GLN A 63 -10.36 -8.18 0.14
C GLN A 63 -11.32 -8.69 -0.96
N GLU A 64 -11.32 -8.02 -2.11
CA GLU A 64 -12.19 -8.36 -3.25
C GLU A 64 -11.71 -9.60 -4.03
N ARG A 65 -10.39 -9.76 -4.21
CA ARG A 65 -9.80 -10.79 -5.10
C ARG A 65 -9.15 -11.96 -4.38
N GLY A 66 -9.06 -11.90 -3.06
CA GLY A 66 -8.21 -12.78 -2.26
C GLY A 66 -6.78 -12.25 -2.15
N TYR A 67 -6.11 -12.62 -1.05
CA TYR A 67 -4.74 -12.19 -0.77
C TYR A 67 -3.76 -12.74 -1.80
N ASP A 68 -3.19 -11.85 -2.64
CA ASP A 68 -2.14 -12.20 -3.60
C ASP A 68 -0.93 -11.27 -3.44
N VAL A 69 0.06 -11.74 -2.68
CA VAL A 69 1.35 -11.05 -2.47
C VAL A 69 2.17 -10.98 -3.77
N ARG A 70 1.89 -11.83 -4.76
CA ARG A 70 2.66 -11.89 -6.02
C ARG A 70 2.36 -10.73 -6.97
N GLU A 71 1.28 -9.97 -6.72
CA GLU A 71 0.89 -8.85 -7.58
C GLU A 71 1.96 -7.74 -7.65
N ASN A 72 2.83 -7.65 -6.64
CA ASN A 72 3.94 -6.69 -6.59
C ASN A 72 4.89 -6.75 -7.81
N ARG A 73 5.13 -7.94 -8.38
CA ARG A 73 6.01 -8.08 -9.56
C ARG A 73 5.40 -7.48 -10.83
N ARG A 74 4.10 -7.71 -11.08
CA ARG A 74 3.47 -7.40 -12.38
C ARG A 74 3.22 -5.90 -12.60
N ASP A 75 2.96 -5.14 -11.54
CA ASP A 75 2.73 -3.70 -11.65
C ASP A 75 4.02 -2.88 -11.87
N SER A 76 5.21 -3.47 -11.63
CA SER A 76 6.48 -2.76 -11.90
C SER A 76 6.87 -2.75 -13.37
N GLU A 77 6.30 -3.66 -14.17
CA GLU A 77 6.60 -3.81 -15.59
C GLU A 77 5.69 -2.94 -16.47
N LYS A 78 4.56 -2.45 -15.95
CA LYS A 78 3.59 -1.67 -16.75
C LYS A 78 3.78 -0.15 -16.72
N SER A 79 4.61 0.38 -15.82
CA SER A 79 4.86 1.82 -15.72
C SER A 79 5.95 2.33 -16.68
N GLY A 80 6.68 1.45 -17.38
CA GLY A 80 7.72 1.85 -18.34
C GLY A 80 7.30 1.88 -19.81
N GLN A 81 6.12 1.33 -20.16
CA GLN A 81 5.79 1.04 -21.56
C GLN A 81 4.92 2.11 -22.27
N GLN A 82 4.57 3.24 -21.62
CA GLN A 82 3.69 4.26 -22.22
C GLN A 82 4.41 5.56 -22.65
N TYR A 83 5.74 5.58 -22.69
CA TYR A 83 6.49 6.75 -23.18
C TYR A 83 7.15 6.55 -24.55
N ALA A 84 6.95 5.40 -25.21
CA ALA A 84 7.62 5.04 -26.47
C ALA A 84 6.73 5.15 -27.72
N ASN A 85 5.69 6.00 -27.70
CA ASN A 85 4.83 6.19 -28.87
C ASN A 85 4.44 7.67 -29.03
N TRP A 86 5.41 8.52 -29.37
CA TRP A 86 5.21 9.90 -29.81
C TRP A 86 6.34 10.39 -30.74
N GLU A 87 6.89 9.52 -31.58
CA GLU A 87 7.75 9.90 -32.71
C GLU A 87 7.39 9.02 -33.92
N ASP A 88 6.22 9.25 -34.50
CA ASP A 88 5.88 8.88 -35.89
C ASP A 88 4.55 9.59 -36.24
N ASP A 89 4.62 10.89 -36.53
CA ASP A 89 4.06 11.57 -37.72
C ASP A 89 4.40 13.07 -37.69
#